data_AF-A0A973MKV6-F1
#
_entry.id   AF-A0A973MKV6-F1
#
_cell.length_a   1.000
_cell.length_b   1.000
_cell.length_c   1.000
_cell.angle_alpha   90.00
_cell.angle_beta   90.00
_cell.angle_gamma   90.00
#
_symmetry.space_group_name_H-M   'P 1'
#
loop_
_entity.id
_entity.type
_entity.pdbx_description
1 polymer ?
#
loop_
_entity_poly.entity_id
_entity_poly.type
_entity_poly.pdbx_seq_one_letter_code
_entity_poly.pdbx_strand_id
1 'polypeptide(L)'
;MTRLAMPDAACVGVEIEGARTGAVTGYYDRIVDVDNPAHEKALRAYGCFPVNVGGRPKSRGFACTGCGRKSYFTTCGRCGSACTREA
;
A
#
# COMPACT_ATOMS: atom_id res chain seq x y z
N MET A 1 5.84 -2.48 14.08
CA MET A 1 5.59 -2.34 12.63
C MET A 1 4.95 -0.99 12.40
N THR A 2 5.66 -0.11 11.71
CA THR A 2 5.25 1.26 11.39
C THR A 2 4.86 1.33 9.92
N ARG A 3 3.72 1.97 9.63
CA ARG A 3 3.28 2.22 8.25
C ARG A 3 3.79 3.56 7.79
N LEU A 4 4.59 3.55 6.73
CA LEU A 4 5.18 4.76 6.17
C LEU A 4 4.62 5.00 4.77
N ALA A 5 4.16 6.21 4.51
CA ALA A 5 3.88 6.70 3.17
C ALA A 5 5.17 7.20 2.52
N MET A 6 5.30 6.94 1.22
CA MET A 6 6.41 7.46 0.42
C MET A 6 6.39 9.00 0.36
N PRO A 7 7.57 9.64 0.19
CA PRO A 7 7.71 11.09 0.27
C PRO A 7 6.99 11.83 -0.87
N ASP A 8 6.79 11.18 -2.02
CA ASP A 8 6.13 11.76 -3.18
C ASP A 8 5.33 10.71 -3.98
N ALA A 9 4.32 11.15 -4.72
CA ALA A 9 3.47 10.27 -5.54
C ALA A 9 4.22 9.64 -6.73
N ALA A 10 5.30 10.25 -7.21
CA ALA A 10 6.19 9.72 -8.24
C ALA A 10 7.24 8.76 -7.67
N CYS A 11 7.47 8.77 -6.35
CA CYS A 11 8.40 7.86 -5.69
C CYS A 11 7.66 6.59 -5.27
N VAL A 12 7.77 5.54 -6.08
CA VAL A 12 7.14 4.22 -5.84
C VAL A 12 8.11 3.19 -5.25
N GLY A 13 9.34 3.61 -4.92
CA GLY A 13 10.41 2.72 -4.48
C GLY A 13 11.53 3.46 -3.76
N VAL A 14 11.92 2.99 -2.58
CA VAL A 14 13.12 3.45 -1.87
C VAL A 14 13.94 2.23 -1.47
N GLU A 15 15.22 2.24 -1.83
CA GLU A 15 16.20 1.23 -1.43
C GLU A 15 17.04 1.74 -0.25
N ILE A 16 17.15 0.93 0.79
CA ILE A 16 17.94 1.27 1.98
C ILE A 16 18.98 0.20 2.21
N GLU A 17 20.23 0.64 2.34
CA GLU A 17 21.32 -0.23 2.72
C GLU A 17 21.26 -0.56 4.21
N GLY A 18 21.25 -1.85 4.53
CA GLY A 18 21.29 -2.35 5.88
C GLY A 18 22.65 -2.05 6.52
N ALA A 19 22.67 -1.13 7.49
CA ALA A 19 23.89 -0.61 8.13
C ALA A 19 24.86 -1.66 8.71
N ARG A 20 24.41 -2.91 8.92
CA ARG A 20 25.21 -3.99 9.53
C ARG A 20 25.58 -5.13 8.56
N THR A 21 24.85 -5.26 7.45
CA THR A 21 25.00 -6.37 6.50
C THR A 21 25.41 -5.90 5.10
N GLY A 22 25.32 -4.60 4.80
CA GLY A 22 25.48 -4.06 3.44
C GLY A 22 24.38 -4.51 2.47
N ALA A 23 23.38 -5.24 2.97
CA ALA A 23 22.29 -5.75 2.15
C ALA A 23 21.29 -4.64 1.85
N VAL A 24 21.01 -4.40 0.57
CA VAL A 24 20.00 -3.43 0.14
C VAL A 24 18.62 -4.05 0.33
N THR A 25 17.76 -3.36 1.08
CA THR A 25 16.35 -3.71 1.23
C THR A 25 15.51 -2.69 0.46
N GLY A 26 14.76 -3.17 -0.54
CA GLY A 26 13.87 -2.33 -1.34
C GLY A 26 12.45 -2.30 -0.78
N TYR A 27 11.87 -1.11 -0.69
CA TYR A 27 10.50 -0.85 -0.27
C TYR A 27 9.71 -0.26 -1.45
N TYR A 28 8.81 -1.04 -2.03
CA TYR A 28 8.13 -0.74 -3.30
C TYR A 28 6.60 -0.70 -3.16
N ASP A 29 6.08 0.40 -2.65
CA ASP A 29 4.66 0.74 -2.68
C ASP A 29 4.50 2.21 -2.25
N ARG A 30 3.31 2.79 -2.41
CA ARG A 30 2.98 4.12 -1.86
C ARG A 30 2.91 4.12 -0.33
N ILE A 31 2.57 2.98 0.26
CA ILE A 31 2.55 2.77 1.71
C ILE A 31 3.22 1.44 2.01
N VAL A 32 4.28 1.46 2.81
CA VAL A 32 5.04 0.27 3.18
C VAL A 32 4.94 -0.04 4.66
N ASP A 33 4.83 -1.33 4.98
CA ASP A 33 4.88 -1.85 6.35
C ASP A 33 6.37 -2.08 6.72
N VAL A 34 6.86 -1.41 7.75
CA VAL A 34 8.28 -1.47 8.17
C VAL A 34 8.36 -1.98 9.60
N ASP A 35 9.12 -3.05 9.79
CA ASP A 35 9.31 -3.73 11.08
C ASP A 35 10.65 -3.39 11.74
N ASN A 36 11.68 -3.09 10.95
CA ASN A 36 13.01 -2.72 11.41
C ASN A 36 13.11 -1.22 11.78
N PRO A 37 13.39 -0.85 13.05
CA PRO A 37 13.53 0.54 13.49
C PRO A 37 14.63 1.33 12.78
N ALA A 38 15.70 0.66 12.33
CA ALA A 38 16.77 1.32 11.59
C ALA A 38 16.30 1.76 10.19
N HIS A 39 15.50 0.92 9.52
CA HIS A 39 14.93 1.24 8.22
C HIS A 39 13.87 2.33 8.36
N GLU A 40 13.07 2.30 9.44
CA GLU A 40 12.12 3.38 9.74
C GLU A 40 12.84 4.74 9.85
N LYS A 41 13.95 4.80 10.61
CA LYS A 41 14.73 6.03 10.76
C LYS A 41 15.28 6.52 9.42
N ALA A 42 15.82 5.61 8.61
CA ALA A 42 16.33 5.93 7.28
C ALA A 42 15.22 6.42 6.33
N LEU A 43 14.08 5.73 6.25
CA LEU A 43 12.92 6.13 5.44
C LEU A 43 12.39 7.51 5.86
N ARG A 44 12.33 7.79 7.17
CA ARG A 44 11.95 9.11 7.68
C ARG A 44 12.95 10.20 7.28
N ALA A 45 14.25 9.90 7.24
CA ALA A 45 15.26 10.84 6.75
C ALA A 45 15.11 11.14 5.25
N TYR A 46 14.62 10.17 4.47
CA TYR A 46 14.22 10.37 3.06
C TYR A 46 12.88 11.12 2.88
N GLY A 47 12.20 11.48 3.98
CA GLY A 47 10.92 12.21 3.94
C GLY A 47 9.68 11.31 3.97
N CYS A 48 9.82 10.00 4.16
CA CYS A 48 8.68 9.14 4.42
C CYS A 48 8.04 9.52 5.76
N PHE A 49 6.72 9.50 5.84
CA PHE A 49 6.00 9.91 7.05
C PHE A 49 5.05 8.81 7.56
N PRO A 50 4.84 8.73 8.88
CA PRO A 50 3.91 7.77 9.45
C PRO A 50 2.49 8.05 8.98
N VAL A 51 1.81 7.01 8.53
CA VAL A 51 0.41 7.12 8.12
C VAL A 51 -0.44 7.30 9.38
N ASN A 52 -1.01 8.49 9.57
CA ASN A 52 -1.85 8.81 10.72
C ASN A 52 -3.23 8.12 10.68
N VAL A 53 -3.57 7.46 9.57
CA VAL A 53 -4.79 6.65 9.40
C VAL A 53 -4.40 5.18 9.45
N GLY A 54 -4.24 4.65 10.66
CA GLY A 54 -3.88 3.25 10.93
C GLY A 54 -5.01 2.24 10.67
N GLY A 55 -5.88 2.48 9.68
CA GLY A 55 -6.96 1.57 9.32
C GLY A 55 -6.56 0.67 8.17
N ARG A 56 -6.71 -0.65 8.32
CA ARG A 56 -6.98 -1.51 7.17
C ARG A 56 -8.49 -1.47 6.93
N PRO A 57 -8.99 -1.21 5.71
CA PRO A 57 -10.40 -1.36 5.43
C PRO A 57 -10.82 -2.79 5.81
N LYS A 58 -11.74 -2.91 6.77
CA LYS A 58 -12.23 -4.21 7.27
C LYS A 58 -13.09 -4.93 6.23
N SER A 59 -13.57 -4.19 5.23
CA SER A 59 -14.32 -4.71 4.09
C SER A 59 -13.48 -4.63 2.82
N ARG A 60 -13.51 -5.71 2.05
CA ARG A 60 -13.08 -5.70 0.64
C ARG A 60 -14.28 -5.35 -0.22
N GLY A 61 -14.03 -4.62 -1.32
CA GLY A 61 -15.03 -4.33 -2.34
C GLY A 61 -15.32 -5.55 -3.22
N PHE A 62 -16.09 -5.32 -4.26
CA PHE A 62 -16.39 -6.25 -5.33
C PHE A 62 -15.92 -5.66 -6.66
N ALA A 63 -15.41 -6.50 -7.55
CA ALA A 63 -15.10 -6.15 -8.93
C ALA A 63 -16.16 -6.76 -9.86
N CYS A 64 -16.71 -5.95 -10.76
CA CYS A 64 -17.66 -6.40 -11.76
C CYS A 64 -16.99 -7.34 -12.77
N THR A 65 -17.60 -8.51 -13.01
CA THR A 65 -17.08 -9.51 -13.96
C THR A 65 -17.21 -9.10 -15.43
N GLY A 66 -18.13 -8.19 -15.76
CA GLY A 66 -18.35 -7.72 -17.13
C GLY A 66 -17.49 -6.52 -17.52
N CYS A 67 -17.47 -5.46 -16.71
CA CYS A 67 -16.84 -4.19 -17.06
C CYS A 67 -15.66 -3.77 -16.17
N GLY A 68 -15.26 -4.61 -15.20
CA GLY A 68 -14.13 -4.34 -14.30
C GLY A 68 -14.33 -3.20 -13.30
N ARG A 69 -15.52 -2.57 -13.26
CA ARG A 69 -15.82 -1.51 -12.29
C ARG A 69 -15.79 -2.06 -10.87
N LYS A 70 -15.07 -1.37 -9.97
CA LYS A 70 -15.04 -1.66 -8.54
C LYS A 70 -16.19 -0.98 -7.81
N SER A 71 -16.86 -1.71 -6.92
CA SER A 71 -17.99 -1.21 -6.11
C SER A 71 -18.08 -1.94 -4.76
N TYR A 72 -18.99 -1.52 -3.89
CA TYR A 72 -19.35 -2.27 -2.66
C TYR A 72 -20.63 -3.12 -2.81
N PHE A 73 -21.13 -3.26 -4.04
CA PHE A 73 -22.38 -3.94 -4.35
C PHE A 73 -22.12 -5.22 -5.12
N THR A 74 -22.97 -6.24 -4.92
CA THR A 74 -22.91 -7.52 -5.65
C THR A 74 -23.43 -7.42 -7.09
N THR A 75 -24.06 -6.30 -7.46
CA THR A 75 -24.57 -6.03 -8.81
C THR A 75 -24.00 -4.72 -9.35
N CYS A 76 -23.52 -4.74 -10.59
CA CYS A 76 -22.88 -3.58 -11.20
C CYS A 76 -23.91 -2.55 -11.69
N GLY A 77 -23.96 -1.37 -11.06
CA GLY A 77 -24.82 -0.26 -11.49
C GLY A 77 -24.47 0.35 -12.87
N ARG A 78 -23.43 -0.12 -13.56
CA ARG A 78 -23.09 0.33 -14.93
C ARG A 78 -23.58 -0.64 -16.01
N CYS A 79 -23.40 -1.94 -15.80
CA CYS A 79 -23.65 -2.95 -16.85
C CYS A 79 -24.57 -4.09 -16.39
N GLY A 80 -25.10 -4.05 -15.15
CA GLY A 80 -26.01 -5.06 -14.61
C GLY A 80 -25.37 -6.40 -14.25
N SER A 81 -24.12 -6.66 -14.63
CA SER A 81 -23.44 -7.93 -14.33
C SER A 81 -23.15 -8.10 -12.83
N ALA A 82 -22.96 -9.34 -12.41
CA ALA A 82 -22.54 -9.67 -11.05
C ALA A 82 -21.15 -9.11 -10.74
N CYS A 83 -20.93 -8.75 -9.48
CA CYS A 83 -19.62 -8.36 -8.96
C CYS A 83 -19.13 -9.42 -7.98
N THR A 84 -17.90 -9.89 -8.17
CA THR A 84 -17.24 -10.85 -7.30
C THR A 84 -16.36 -10.13 -6.29
N ARG A 85 -16.29 -10.65 -5.06
CA ARG A 85 -15.47 -10.02 -4.01
C ARG A 85 -14.01 -9.98 -4.45
N GLU A 86 -13.36 -8.82 -4.26
CA GLU A 86 -11.94 -8.67 -4.59
C GLU A 86 -11.10 -9.58 -3.66
N ALA A 87 -10.13 -10.28 -4.28
CA ALA A 87 -9.21 -11.19 -3.60
C ALA A 87 -8.29 -10.46 -2.63
#